data_AF-A0A426U3Q5-F1
#
_entry.id   AF-A0A426U3Q5-F1
#
_cell.length_a   1.000
_cell.length_b   1.000
_cell.length_c   1.000
_cell.angle_alpha   90.00
_cell.angle_beta   90.00
_cell.angle_gamma   90.00
#
_symmetry.space_group_name_H-M   'P 1'
#
loop_
_entity.id
_entity.type
_entity.pdbx_description
1 polymer ?
#
loop_
_entity_poly.entity_id
_entity_poly.type
_entity_poly.pdbx_seq_one_letter_code
_entity_poly.pdbx_strand_id
1 'polypeptide(L)'
;MTTSKLYLCALPRAVWLAPAARHGLQIDLVDLVSEALACERRMGKAINLREEQRRYTRCCQRIEQQVAASPRLALFKSGEEFANLVRNGRFPLFALHPSYLDVLAQAAQRGVAPERLGASFFPPPSLAAHCEAFAHWASQQRLEQVAAIQHRSAFLRLAEANHCGVVEWQSPFHTSAPNEATPAPVRRVFAAATLPPPAPEAPPADSAARFRHKLKATLHQHIHNALAIGEPVAFGSAAPHDVVTEVLHELVYIPGGSDLQPLPLRVVYSDGSEATPFPIFMLPRDPRPIPELPPLRVALMSMRHSELDPMVDVCWLRNRDVSRARTLAETDHFCYTATINQLRESLSEGDLLIHLYHTGFAPAVIGFYRGFAQILRGLRTRRVMRRLIVVPFYYRGEAGYATGTPWQ
;
A
#
# COMPACT_ATOMS: atom_id res chain seq x y z
N MET A 1 4.80 -25.81 -15.73
CA MET A 1 5.10 -24.56 -16.44
C MET A 1 4.04 -23.54 -16.05
N THR A 2 4.43 -22.43 -15.42
CA THR A 2 3.51 -21.33 -15.09
C THR A 2 3.28 -20.50 -16.34
N THR A 3 2.08 -20.59 -16.92
CA THR A 3 1.69 -19.75 -18.06
C THR A 3 0.93 -18.53 -17.53
N SER A 4 1.48 -17.33 -17.74
CA SER A 4 0.74 -16.09 -17.48
C SER A 4 -0.48 -16.02 -18.39
N LYS A 5 -1.61 -15.53 -17.88
CA LYS A 5 -2.80 -15.24 -18.69
C LYS A 5 -3.05 -13.75 -18.74
N LEU A 6 -3.47 -13.25 -19.89
CA LEU A 6 -3.94 -11.89 -20.06
C LEU A 6 -5.46 -11.86 -20.10
N TYR A 7 -6.03 -10.84 -19.47
CA TYR A 7 -7.46 -10.62 -19.38
C TYR A 7 -7.84 -9.26 -19.93
N LEU A 8 -8.98 -9.21 -20.60
CA LEU A 8 -9.68 -7.97 -20.94
C LEU A 8 -10.97 -7.90 -20.14
N CYS A 9 -11.22 -6.75 -19.54
CA CYS A 9 -12.45 -6.48 -18.82
C CYS A 9 -13.10 -5.20 -19.32
N ALA A 10 -14.40 -5.28 -19.59
CA ALA A 10 -15.20 -4.13 -19.99
C ALA A 10 -15.87 -3.53 -18.76
N LEU A 11 -15.71 -2.22 -18.58
CA LEU A 11 -16.31 -1.47 -17.48
C LEU A 11 -17.32 -0.46 -18.04
N PRO A 12 -18.59 -0.50 -17.59
CA PRO A 12 -19.62 0.44 -18.04
C PRO A 12 -19.19 1.90 -17.82
N ARG A 13 -19.57 2.81 -18.73
CA ARG A 13 -19.24 4.25 -18.65
C ARG A 13 -19.45 4.86 -17.26
N ALA A 14 -20.51 4.48 -16.55
CA ALA A 14 -20.80 4.97 -15.21
C ALA A 14 -19.63 4.75 -14.22
N VAL A 15 -18.91 3.64 -14.32
CA VAL A 15 -17.76 3.31 -13.45
C VAL A 15 -16.58 4.26 -13.65
N TRP A 16 -16.45 4.83 -14.85
CA TRP A 16 -15.40 5.80 -15.20
C TRP A 16 -15.74 7.23 -14.82
N LEU A 17 -16.96 7.49 -14.33
CA LEU A 17 -17.46 8.83 -14.04
C LEU A 17 -17.91 9.00 -12.59
N ALA A 18 -18.09 7.90 -11.85
CA ALA A 18 -18.67 7.92 -10.53
C ALA A 18 -17.71 7.33 -9.47
N PRO A 19 -17.83 7.78 -8.21
CA PRO A 19 -16.96 7.31 -7.13
C PRO A 19 -17.05 5.80 -6.88
N ALA A 20 -15.92 5.21 -6.48
CA ALA A 20 -15.76 3.77 -6.29
C ALA A 20 -16.81 3.08 -5.41
N ALA A 21 -17.26 3.76 -4.35
CA ALA A 21 -18.24 3.22 -3.41
C ALA A 21 -19.55 2.79 -4.10
N ARG A 22 -19.95 3.46 -5.20
CA ARG A 22 -21.17 3.13 -5.96
C ARG A 22 -21.06 1.84 -6.77
N HIS A 23 -19.85 1.30 -6.90
CA HIS A 23 -19.55 0.22 -7.82
C HIS A 23 -18.84 -0.96 -7.17
N GLY A 24 -18.70 -0.95 -5.84
CA GLY A 24 -18.04 -2.01 -5.09
C GLY A 24 -16.53 -2.07 -5.34
N LEU A 25 -15.93 -0.96 -5.73
CA LEU A 25 -14.47 -0.80 -5.81
C LEU A 25 -13.96 -0.21 -4.50
N GLN A 26 -12.72 -0.53 -4.12
CA GLN A 26 -12.12 -0.01 -2.88
C GLN A 26 -11.52 1.38 -3.08
N ILE A 27 -11.12 1.72 -4.30
CA ILE A 27 -10.45 2.99 -4.65
C ILE A 27 -11.12 3.61 -5.87
N ASP A 28 -11.25 4.94 -5.87
CA ASP A 28 -11.80 5.71 -6.99
C ASP A 28 -11.00 5.50 -8.27
N LEU A 29 -11.64 4.86 -9.25
CA LEU A 29 -11.05 4.60 -10.56
C LEU A 29 -10.85 5.91 -11.34
N VAL A 30 -11.72 6.90 -11.13
CA VAL A 30 -11.69 8.19 -11.84
C VAL A 30 -10.39 8.91 -11.55
N ASP A 31 -10.00 8.98 -10.28
CA ASP A 31 -8.77 9.64 -9.84
C ASP A 31 -7.52 8.95 -10.37
N LEU A 32 -7.48 7.61 -10.29
CA LEU A 32 -6.35 6.81 -10.79
C LEU A 32 -6.16 6.97 -12.31
N VAL A 33 -7.27 6.93 -13.06
CA VAL A 33 -7.26 7.11 -14.52
C VAL A 33 -6.84 8.53 -14.89
N SER A 34 -7.38 9.54 -14.20
CA SER A 34 -7.04 10.94 -14.41
C SER A 34 -5.54 11.19 -14.19
N GLU A 35 -4.98 10.68 -13.10
CA GLU A 35 -3.55 10.80 -12.78
C GLU A 35 -2.68 10.04 -13.80
N ALA A 36 -3.08 8.83 -14.20
CA ALA A 36 -2.36 8.07 -15.23
C ALA A 36 -2.29 8.81 -16.57
N LEU A 37 -3.43 9.37 -17.03
CA LEU A 37 -3.47 10.17 -18.25
C LEU A 37 -2.68 11.48 -18.12
N ALA A 38 -2.62 12.07 -16.92
CA ALA A 38 -1.78 13.24 -16.66
C ALA A 38 -0.29 12.88 -16.76
N CYS A 39 0.12 11.72 -16.24
CA CYS A 39 1.48 11.20 -16.39
C CYS A 39 1.82 11.01 -17.89
N GLU A 40 0.94 10.40 -18.69
CA GLU A 40 1.15 10.24 -20.14
C GLU A 40 1.39 11.57 -20.85
N ARG A 41 0.56 12.60 -20.57
CA ARG A 41 0.75 13.94 -21.14
C ARG A 41 2.08 14.58 -20.73
N ARG A 42 2.55 14.35 -19.51
CA ARG A 42 3.85 14.87 -19.03
C ARG A 42 5.03 14.10 -19.63
N MET A 43 4.91 12.78 -19.79
CA MET A 43 5.91 11.95 -20.48
C MET A 43 6.07 12.37 -21.94
N GLY A 44 4.99 12.68 -22.65
CA GLY A 44 5.04 13.20 -24.02
C GLY A 44 5.77 14.55 -24.15
N LYS A 45 5.89 15.32 -23.06
CA LYS A 45 6.67 16.56 -22.97
C LYS A 45 8.11 16.36 -22.49
N ALA A 46 8.54 15.11 -22.30
CA ALA A 46 9.84 14.75 -21.74
C ALA A 46 10.15 15.31 -20.33
N ILE A 47 9.12 15.64 -19.54
CA ILE A 47 9.28 16.17 -18.18
C ILE A 47 9.42 15.01 -17.18
N ASN A 48 10.51 14.97 -16.41
CA ASN A 48 10.72 14.00 -15.32
C ASN A 48 10.43 12.55 -15.70
N LEU A 49 10.83 12.14 -16.91
CA LEU A 49 10.42 10.88 -17.56
C LEU A 49 10.41 9.66 -16.63
N ARG A 50 11.49 9.45 -15.87
CA ARG A 50 11.63 8.27 -14.98
C ARG A 50 10.62 8.29 -13.83
N GLU A 51 10.35 9.45 -13.26
CA GLU A 51 9.42 9.59 -12.14
C GLU A 51 7.97 9.51 -12.63
N GLU A 52 7.65 10.16 -13.74
CA GLU A 52 6.32 10.05 -14.37
C GLU A 52 6.03 8.63 -14.83
N GLN A 53 7.02 7.91 -15.37
CA GLN A 53 6.88 6.50 -15.73
C GLN A 53 6.58 5.63 -14.50
N ARG A 54 7.28 5.86 -13.36
CA ARG A 54 7.00 5.14 -12.11
C ARG A 54 5.59 5.42 -11.58
N ARG A 55 5.15 6.68 -11.62
CA ARG A 55 3.81 7.08 -11.19
C ARG A 55 2.74 6.47 -12.09
N TYR A 56 2.95 6.52 -13.40
CA TYR A 56 2.10 5.88 -14.40
C TYR A 56 1.96 4.38 -14.16
N THR A 57 3.08 3.66 -14.04
CA THR A 57 3.07 2.21 -13.75
C THR A 57 2.32 1.89 -12.46
N ARG A 58 2.51 2.68 -11.40
CA ARG A 58 1.78 2.49 -10.13
C ARG A 58 0.27 2.71 -10.30
N CYS A 59 -0.13 3.72 -11.07
CA CYS A 59 -1.55 3.96 -11.35
C CYS A 59 -2.16 2.79 -12.13
N CYS A 60 -1.48 2.30 -13.18
CA CYS A 60 -1.92 1.14 -13.96
C CYS A 60 -2.07 -0.10 -13.07
N GLN A 61 -1.06 -0.44 -12.27
CA GLN A 61 -1.13 -1.58 -11.33
C GLN A 61 -2.31 -1.47 -10.36
N ARG A 62 -2.60 -0.27 -9.83
CA ARG A 62 -3.75 -0.07 -8.95
C ARG A 62 -5.08 -0.20 -9.69
N ILE A 63 -5.18 0.33 -10.91
CA ILE A 63 -6.36 0.14 -11.77
C ILE A 63 -6.61 -1.35 -11.98
N GLU A 64 -5.59 -2.09 -12.42
CA GLU A 64 -5.66 -3.54 -12.66
C GLU A 64 -6.09 -4.31 -11.40
N GLN A 65 -5.46 -4.04 -10.25
CA GLN A 65 -5.80 -4.68 -8.98
C GLN A 65 -7.23 -4.41 -8.55
N GLN A 66 -7.72 -3.18 -8.71
CA GLN A 66 -9.09 -2.82 -8.34
C GLN A 66 -10.12 -3.52 -9.21
N VAL A 67 -9.87 -3.61 -10.53
CA VAL A 67 -10.75 -4.33 -11.44
C VAL A 67 -10.71 -5.83 -11.17
N ALA A 68 -9.52 -6.40 -10.99
CA ALA A 68 -9.32 -7.82 -10.71
C ALA A 68 -9.97 -8.27 -9.38
N ALA A 69 -10.00 -7.40 -8.37
CA ALA A 69 -10.63 -7.67 -7.07
C ALA A 69 -12.15 -7.46 -7.07
N SER A 70 -12.74 -6.98 -8.17
CA SER A 70 -14.16 -6.65 -8.20
C SER A 70 -15.04 -7.90 -8.17
N PRO A 71 -16.05 -8.00 -7.28
CA PRO A 71 -17.01 -9.10 -7.27
C PRO A 71 -17.97 -9.08 -8.47
N ARG A 72 -17.87 -8.04 -9.32
CA ARG A 72 -18.73 -7.81 -10.48
C ARG A 72 -18.21 -8.47 -11.75
N LEU A 73 -16.99 -9.02 -11.73
CA LEU A 73 -16.42 -9.77 -12.85
C LEU A 73 -17.30 -10.95 -13.24
N ALA A 74 -17.52 -11.15 -14.53
CA ALA A 74 -18.28 -12.28 -15.06
C ALA A 74 -17.77 -12.67 -16.44
N LEU A 75 -17.54 -13.97 -16.66
CA LEU A 75 -17.24 -14.51 -17.98
C LEU A 75 -18.49 -14.46 -18.87
N PHE A 76 -18.29 -14.41 -20.18
CA PHE A 76 -19.36 -14.46 -21.17
C PHE A 76 -18.95 -15.31 -22.39
N LYS A 77 -19.94 -15.78 -23.15
CA LYS A 77 -19.78 -16.64 -24.32
C LYS A 77 -20.31 -16.01 -25.62
N SER A 78 -21.21 -15.04 -25.52
CA SER A 78 -21.82 -14.37 -26.68
C SER A 78 -21.90 -12.86 -26.50
N GLY A 79 -22.08 -12.13 -27.61
CA GLY A 79 -22.29 -10.68 -27.58
C GLY A 79 -23.58 -10.28 -26.85
N GLU A 80 -24.62 -11.10 -26.89
CA GLU A 80 -25.86 -10.88 -26.14
C GLU A 80 -25.66 -11.00 -24.63
N GLU A 81 -24.92 -12.03 -24.20
CA GLU A 81 -24.55 -12.21 -22.80
C GLU A 81 -23.68 -11.05 -22.30
N PHE A 82 -22.72 -10.61 -23.13
CA PHE A 82 -21.91 -9.42 -22.85
C PHE A 82 -22.78 -8.19 -22.58
N ALA A 83 -23.70 -7.88 -23.51
CA ALA A 83 -24.60 -6.73 -23.39
C ALA A 83 -25.50 -6.84 -22.15
N ASN A 84 -26.00 -8.05 -21.85
CA ASN A 84 -26.80 -8.31 -20.66
C ASN A 84 -26.01 -8.08 -19.37
N LEU A 85 -24.77 -8.57 -19.29
CA LEU A 85 -23.89 -8.33 -18.15
C LEU A 85 -23.66 -6.83 -17.93
N VAL A 86 -23.34 -6.07 -18.99
CA VAL A 86 -23.14 -4.62 -18.90
C VAL A 86 -24.39 -3.90 -18.39
N ARG A 87 -25.58 -4.22 -18.93
CA ARG A 87 -26.86 -3.63 -18.48
C ARG A 87 -27.14 -3.90 -17.01
N ASN A 88 -26.77 -5.08 -16.51
CA ASN A 88 -26.90 -5.45 -15.10
C ASN A 88 -25.74 -4.93 -14.23
N GLY A 89 -24.89 -4.07 -14.80
CA GLY A 89 -23.72 -3.53 -14.12
C GLY A 89 -22.68 -4.58 -13.75
N ARG A 90 -22.65 -5.74 -14.39
CA ARG A 90 -21.54 -6.68 -14.26
C ARG A 90 -20.41 -6.25 -15.18
N PHE A 91 -19.21 -6.77 -14.94
CA PHE A 91 -18.01 -6.45 -15.72
C PHE A 91 -17.64 -7.66 -16.58
N PRO A 92 -17.96 -7.66 -17.88
CA PRO A 92 -17.61 -8.77 -18.77
C PRO A 92 -16.11 -8.97 -18.82
N LEU A 93 -15.69 -10.21 -18.56
CA LEU A 93 -14.30 -10.65 -18.50
C LEU A 93 -14.03 -11.63 -19.63
N PHE A 94 -12.92 -11.43 -20.35
CA PHE A 94 -12.48 -12.28 -21.44
C PHE A 94 -11.00 -12.63 -21.28
N ALA A 95 -10.68 -13.92 -21.31
CA ALA A 95 -9.29 -14.37 -21.32
C ALA A 95 -8.75 -14.32 -22.75
N LEU A 96 -7.65 -13.60 -22.97
CA LEU A 96 -7.01 -13.52 -24.27
C LEU A 96 -6.34 -14.85 -24.65
N HIS A 97 -6.17 -15.03 -25.96
CA HIS A 97 -5.48 -16.21 -26.50
C HIS A 97 -4.05 -16.29 -25.96
N PRO A 98 -3.53 -17.48 -25.56
CA PRO A 98 -2.21 -17.60 -24.94
C PRO A 98 -1.06 -17.03 -25.78
N SER A 99 -1.15 -17.12 -27.11
CA SER A 99 -0.14 -16.59 -28.03
C SER A 99 -0.13 -15.06 -28.16
N TYR A 100 -1.04 -14.34 -27.49
CA TYR A 100 -1.16 -12.90 -27.64
C TYR A 100 0.12 -12.16 -27.21
N LEU A 101 0.75 -12.59 -26.11
CA LEU A 101 2.03 -12.02 -25.68
C LEU A 101 3.15 -12.26 -26.71
N ASP A 102 3.20 -13.45 -27.30
CA ASP A 102 4.20 -13.77 -28.33
C ASP A 102 4.02 -12.88 -29.57
N VAL A 103 2.76 -12.64 -29.96
CA VAL A 103 2.44 -11.74 -31.07
C VAL A 103 2.87 -10.31 -30.77
N LEU A 104 2.62 -9.80 -29.55
CA LEU A 104 3.07 -8.47 -29.14
C LEU A 104 4.59 -8.36 -29.11
N ALA A 105 5.28 -9.38 -28.58
CA ALA A 105 6.74 -9.41 -28.51
C ALA A 105 7.39 -9.40 -29.90
N GLN A 106 6.84 -10.18 -30.85
CA GLN A 106 7.30 -10.20 -32.24
C GLN A 106 7.03 -8.86 -32.94
N ALA A 107 5.88 -8.25 -32.69
CA ALA A 107 5.53 -6.98 -33.32
C ALA A 107 6.38 -5.81 -32.80
N ALA A 108 6.74 -5.80 -31.51
CA ALA A 108 7.64 -4.79 -30.94
C ALA A 108 9.02 -4.77 -31.60
N GLN A 109 9.47 -5.91 -32.16
CA GLN A 109 10.73 -6.00 -32.90
C GLN A 109 10.63 -5.44 -34.33
N ARG A 110 9.42 -5.29 -34.88
CA ARG A 110 9.17 -4.92 -36.29
C ARG A 110 8.86 -3.45 -36.52
N GLY A 111 8.86 -2.61 -35.48
CA GLY A 111 8.72 -1.16 -35.60
C GLY A 111 7.59 -0.56 -34.76
N VAL A 112 7.13 0.62 -35.18
CA VAL A 112 6.28 1.52 -34.39
C VAL A 112 4.90 0.90 -34.15
N ALA A 113 4.67 0.45 -32.92
CA ALA A 113 3.34 0.10 -32.43
C ALA A 113 2.47 1.37 -32.30
N PRO A 114 1.12 1.26 -32.41
CA PRO A 114 0.25 2.39 -32.18
C PRO A 114 0.47 2.96 -30.78
N GLU A 115 0.26 4.27 -30.65
CA GLU A 115 0.28 4.93 -29.36
C GLU A 115 -0.63 4.18 -28.39
N ARG A 116 -0.09 3.79 -27.23
CA ARG A 116 -0.78 3.04 -26.18
C ARG A 116 -1.14 1.58 -26.50
N LEU A 117 -0.46 0.89 -27.44
CA LEU A 117 -0.65 -0.56 -27.65
C LEU A 117 -0.52 -1.38 -26.36
N GLY A 118 0.46 -1.02 -25.51
CA GLY A 118 0.74 -1.66 -24.23
C GLY A 118 0.15 -0.94 -23.01
N ALA A 119 -0.83 -0.04 -23.19
CA ALA A 119 -1.51 0.56 -22.05
C ALA A 119 -2.44 -0.45 -21.37
N SER A 120 -2.49 -0.42 -20.04
CA SER A 120 -3.35 -1.30 -19.24
C SER A 120 -4.83 -0.89 -19.24
N PHE A 121 -5.18 0.29 -19.79
CA PHE A 121 -6.56 0.77 -19.77
C PHE A 121 -6.89 1.76 -20.90
N PHE A 122 -8.17 1.72 -21.31
CA PHE A 122 -8.75 2.53 -22.38
C PHE A 122 -10.12 3.06 -21.92
N PRO A 123 -10.20 4.32 -21.44
CA PRO A 123 -11.47 4.93 -21.07
C PRO A 123 -12.44 5.01 -22.26
N PRO A 124 -13.77 5.08 -22.03
CA PRO A 124 -14.76 5.10 -23.11
C PRO A 124 -14.48 6.15 -24.20
N PRO A 125 -14.09 7.41 -23.88
CA PRO A 125 -13.83 8.42 -24.91
C PRO A 125 -12.63 8.11 -25.83
N SER A 126 -11.68 7.27 -25.41
CA SER A 126 -10.50 6.92 -26.19
C SER A 126 -10.59 5.56 -26.86
N LEU A 127 -11.61 4.75 -26.54
CA LEU A 127 -11.69 3.36 -26.98
C LEU A 127 -11.86 3.25 -28.50
N ALA A 128 -12.72 4.08 -29.10
CA ALA A 128 -12.97 4.08 -30.56
C ALA A 128 -11.69 4.34 -31.36
N ALA A 129 -10.96 5.41 -31.02
CA ALA A 129 -9.68 5.74 -31.64
C ALA A 129 -8.64 4.61 -31.48
N HIS A 130 -8.65 3.92 -30.33
CA HIS A 130 -7.79 2.77 -30.10
C HIS A 130 -8.20 1.55 -30.93
N CYS A 131 -9.50 1.27 -31.09
CA CYS A 131 -10.01 0.20 -31.96
C CYS A 131 -9.51 0.39 -33.40
N GLU A 132 -9.61 1.61 -33.92
CA GLU A 132 -9.16 1.96 -35.27
C GLU A 132 -7.64 1.83 -35.40
N ALA A 133 -6.88 2.42 -34.48
CA ALA A 133 -5.42 2.35 -34.49
C ALA A 133 -4.91 0.91 -34.37
N PHE A 134 -5.54 0.09 -33.52
CA PHE A 134 -5.20 -1.32 -33.36
C PHE A 134 -5.53 -2.14 -34.62
N ALA A 135 -6.69 -1.91 -35.25
CA ALA A 135 -7.05 -2.58 -36.49
C ALA A 135 -6.12 -2.20 -37.66
N HIS A 136 -5.77 -0.93 -37.77
CA HIS A 136 -4.83 -0.44 -38.77
C HIS A 136 -3.44 -1.07 -38.58
N TRP A 137 -2.92 -1.06 -37.35
CA TRP A 137 -1.65 -1.71 -37.01
C TRP A 137 -1.66 -3.21 -37.31
N ALA A 138 -2.73 -3.92 -36.92
CA ALA A 138 -2.85 -5.35 -37.21
C ALA A 138 -2.77 -5.62 -38.72
N SER A 139 -3.34 -4.73 -39.53
CA SER A 139 -3.30 -4.86 -40.99
C SER A 139 -1.93 -4.57 -41.60
N GLN A 140 -1.27 -3.51 -41.15
CA GLN A 140 0.11 -3.23 -41.55
C GLN A 140 1.06 -4.40 -41.25
N GLN A 141 0.82 -5.10 -40.13
CA GLN A 141 1.63 -6.25 -39.70
C GLN A 141 1.17 -7.59 -40.31
N ARG A 142 0.08 -7.61 -41.10
CA ARG A 142 -0.55 -8.81 -41.67
C ARG A 142 -0.96 -9.83 -40.60
N LEU A 143 -1.47 -9.35 -39.47
CA LEU A 143 -1.85 -10.15 -38.30
C LEU A 143 -3.39 -10.30 -38.15
N GLU A 144 -4.19 -9.83 -39.11
CA GLU A 144 -5.65 -9.80 -39.00
C GLU A 144 -6.27 -11.20 -38.91
N GLN A 145 -5.56 -12.21 -39.41
CA GLN A 145 -5.98 -13.62 -39.37
C GLN A 145 -5.46 -14.36 -38.13
N VAL A 146 -4.65 -13.73 -37.29
CA VAL A 146 -4.14 -14.34 -36.06
C VAL A 146 -5.24 -14.34 -35.00
N ALA A 147 -5.63 -15.52 -34.52
CA ALA A 147 -6.73 -15.69 -33.56
C ALA A 147 -6.62 -14.76 -32.34
N ALA A 148 -5.41 -14.57 -31.81
CA ALA A 148 -5.16 -13.65 -30.69
C ALA A 148 -5.56 -12.20 -30.99
N ILE A 149 -5.28 -11.71 -32.20
CA ILE A 149 -5.61 -10.36 -32.65
C ILE A 149 -7.11 -10.24 -32.95
N GLN A 150 -7.71 -11.27 -33.55
CA GLN A 150 -9.15 -11.32 -33.80
C GLN A 150 -9.94 -11.29 -32.50
N HIS A 151 -9.53 -12.08 -31.50
CA HIS A 151 -10.18 -12.12 -30.19
C HIS A 151 -10.13 -10.76 -29.49
N ARG A 152 -8.96 -10.10 -29.44
CA ARG A 152 -8.84 -8.76 -28.86
C ARG A 152 -9.69 -7.74 -29.62
N SER A 153 -9.60 -7.72 -30.96
CA SER A 153 -10.38 -6.80 -31.80
C SER A 153 -11.89 -6.98 -31.61
N ALA A 154 -12.37 -8.23 -31.55
CA ALA A 154 -13.78 -8.54 -31.30
C ALA A 154 -14.24 -8.03 -29.93
N PHE A 155 -13.43 -8.26 -28.88
CA PHE A 155 -13.72 -7.76 -27.55
C PHE A 155 -13.79 -6.23 -27.49
N LEU A 156 -12.80 -5.53 -28.07
CA LEU A 156 -12.75 -4.08 -28.06
C LEU A 156 -13.98 -3.47 -28.76
N ARG A 157 -14.39 -4.03 -29.90
CA ARG A 157 -15.61 -3.61 -30.62
C ARG A 157 -16.89 -3.89 -29.83
N LEU A 158 -16.99 -5.01 -29.12
CA LEU A 158 -18.11 -5.29 -28.22
C LEU A 158 -18.18 -4.27 -27.07
N ALA A 159 -17.04 -3.95 -26.47
CA ALA A 159 -16.96 -2.95 -25.40
C ALA A 159 -17.36 -1.56 -25.91
N GLU A 160 -16.87 -1.15 -27.07
CA GLU A 160 -17.21 0.12 -27.72
C GLU A 160 -18.71 0.21 -28.03
N ALA A 161 -19.30 -0.82 -28.65
CA ALA A 161 -20.72 -0.88 -28.99
C ALA A 161 -21.65 -0.80 -27.76
N ASN A 162 -21.14 -1.14 -26.58
CA ASN A 162 -21.86 -1.06 -25.31
C ASN A 162 -21.38 0.12 -24.43
N HIS A 163 -20.70 1.10 -25.01
CA HIS A 163 -20.21 2.31 -24.32
C HIS A 163 -19.37 2.02 -23.07
N CYS A 164 -18.57 0.96 -23.12
CA CYS A 164 -17.66 0.60 -22.04
C CYS A 164 -16.27 1.21 -22.26
N GLY A 165 -15.49 1.29 -21.19
CA GLY A 165 -14.04 1.34 -21.28
C GLY A 165 -13.45 -0.05 -21.02
N VAL A 166 -12.17 -0.22 -21.30
CA VAL A 166 -11.49 -1.53 -21.18
C VAL A 166 -10.30 -1.42 -20.23
N VAL A 167 -10.11 -2.43 -19.38
CA VAL A 167 -8.88 -2.64 -18.61
C VAL A 167 -8.28 -3.97 -19.01
N GLU A 168 -6.98 -3.96 -19.28
CA GLU A 168 -6.16 -5.10 -19.68
C GLU A 168 -5.14 -5.37 -18.56
N TRP A 169 -5.03 -6.61 -18.08
CA TRP A 169 -4.02 -6.97 -17.08
C TRP A 169 -3.47 -8.37 -17.28
N GLN A 170 -2.29 -8.59 -16.72
CA GLN A 170 -1.61 -9.88 -16.68
C GLN A 170 -1.76 -10.50 -15.31
N SER A 171 -2.27 -11.74 -15.26
CA SER A 171 -2.26 -12.56 -14.06
C SER A 171 -1.02 -13.47 -14.09
N PRO A 172 -0.01 -13.24 -13.21
CA PRO A 172 1.26 -13.98 -13.24
C PRO A 172 1.12 -15.42 -12.73
N PHE A 173 0.05 -15.76 -12.01
CA PHE A 173 -0.13 -17.08 -11.40
C PHE A 173 -1.58 -17.56 -11.55
N HIS A 174 -1.92 -18.13 -12.71
CA HIS A 174 -3.12 -18.98 -12.80
C HIS A 174 -2.76 -20.42 -12.48
N THR A 175 -3.18 -20.88 -11.30
CA THR A 175 -3.41 -22.31 -11.06
C THR A 175 -4.63 -22.74 -11.86
N SER A 176 -4.48 -23.77 -12.67
CA SER A 176 -5.50 -24.34 -13.56
C SER A 176 -6.59 -25.09 -12.80
N ALA A 177 -7.21 -24.48 -11.79
CA ALA A 177 -8.31 -25.08 -11.04
C ALA A 177 -9.52 -24.14 -11.05
N PRO A 178 -10.47 -24.31 -11.99
CA PRO A 178 -11.78 -23.69 -11.90
C PRO A 178 -12.68 -24.62 -11.08
N ASN A 179 -12.61 -24.58 -9.74
CA ASN A 179 -13.71 -24.89 -8.80
C ASN A 179 -13.32 -25.18 -7.35
N GLU A 180 -12.05 -25.18 -6.95
CA GLU A 180 -11.77 -25.21 -5.52
C GLU A 180 -12.01 -23.82 -4.96
N ALA A 181 -13.17 -23.68 -4.28
CA ALA A 181 -13.49 -22.58 -3.41
C ALA A 181 -12.21 -22.15 -2.71
N THR A 182 -11.78 -20.91 -2.95
CA THR A 182 -10.74 -20.27 -2.16
C THR A 182 -11.03 -20.65 -0.71
N PRO A 183 -10.16 -21.42 -0.02
CA PRO A 183 -10.42 -21.75 1.37
C PRO A 183 -10.63 -20.40 2.05
N ALA A 184 -11.81 -20.23 2.66
CA ALA A 184 -12.18 -18.97 3.29
C ALA A 184 -10.96 -18.52 4.11
N PRO A 185 -10.50 -17.26 3.94
CA PRO A 185 -9.34 -16.79 4.69
C PRO A 185 -9.58 -17.19 6.14
N VAL A 186 -8.65 -17.94 6.72
CA VAL A 186 -8.79 -18.50 8.06
C VAL A 186 -8.97 -17.31 8.99
N ARG A 187 -10.23 -16.94 9.21
CA ARG A 187 -10.64 -15.79 10.00
C ARG A 187 -10.45 -16.28 11.41
N ARG A 188 -9.23 -16.11 11.95
CA ARG A 188 -9.03 -16.19 13.39
C ARG A 188 -9.90 -15.10 13.97
N VAL A 189 -11.07 -15.51 14.45
CA VAL A 189 -12.01 -14.64 15.15
C VAL A 189 -11.31 -14.29 16.46
N PHE A 190 -10.55 -13.21 16.45
CA PHE A 190 -10.18 -12.54 17.67
C PHE A 190 -11.48 -12.00 18.26
N ALA A 191 -11.73 -12.24 19.55
CA ALA A 191 -12.88 -11.67 20.23
C ALA A 191 -12.87 -10.15 19.99
N ALA A 192 -14.02 -9.59 19.60
CA ALA A 192 -14.17 -8.17 19.38
C ALA A 192 -13.77 -7.43 20.67
N ALA A 193 -12.58 -6.84 20.66
CA ALA A 193 -12.08 -6.08 21.79
C ALA A 193 -12.52 -4.63 21.60
N THR A 194 -13.32 -4.13 22.54
CA THR A 194 -13.71 -2.71 22.56
C THR A 194 -12.55 -1.92 23.14
N LEU A 195 -11.95 -1.02 22.36
CA LEU A 195 -11.01 -0.06 22.93
C LEU A 195 -11.78 0.93 23.81
N PRO A 196 -11.22 1.39 24.93
CA PRO A 196 -11.76 2.57 25.60
C PRO A 196 -11.74 3.75 24.63
N PRO A 197 -12.75 4.64 24.68
CA PRO A 197 -12.73 5.84 23.86
C PRO A 197 -11.49 6.68 24.21
N PRO A 198 -10.87 7.35 23.22
CA PRO A 198 -9.74 8.22 23.48
C PRO A 198 -10.15 9.30 24.49
N ALA A 199 -9.22 9.67 25.38
CA ALA A 199 -9.47 10.73 26.34
C ALA A 199 -9.82 12.03 25.60
N PRO A 200 -10.82 12.79 26.06
CA PRO A 200 -11.18 14.06 25.44
C PRO A 200 -10.03 15.07 25.62
N GLU A 201 -9.35 15.41 24.53
CA GLU A 201 -8.36 16.48 24.48
C GLU A 201 -8.99 17.75 23.88
N ALA A 202 -8.66 18.91 24.45
CA ALA A 202 -9.05 20.19 23.88
C ALA A 202 -8.34 20.42 22.53
N PRO A 203 -9.04 20.92 21.50
CA PRO A 203 -8.42 21.17 20.20
C PRO A 203 -7.33 22.26 20.32
N PRO A 204 -6.18 22.10 19.66
CA PRO A 204 -5.10 23.07 19.74
C PRO A 204 -5.47 24.41 19.07
N ALA A 205 -4.80 25.49 19.46
CA ALA A 205 -5.05 26.83 18.93
C ALA A 205 -4.55 27.01 17.48
N ASP A 206 -3.42 26.41 17.14
CA ASP A 206 -2.77 26.53 15.83
C ASP A 206 -3.38 25.60 14.76
N SER A 207 -3.45 26.08 13.51
CA SER A 207 -4.05 25.38 12.37
C SER A 207 -3.31 24.08 12.02
N ALA A 208 -1.98 24.07 12.02
CA ALA A 208 -1.20 22.88 11.72
C ALA A 208 -1.36 21.82 12.82
N ALA A 209 -1.38 22.27 14.09
CA ALA A 209 -1.69 21.41 15.22
C ALA A 209 -3.12 20.83 15.14
N ARG A 210 -4.13 21.62 14.73
CA ARG A 210 -5.52 21.14 14.55
C ARG A 210 -5.61 20.08 13.48
N PHE A 211 -4.92 20.27 12.36
CA PHE A 211 -4.89 19.30 11.28
C PHE A 211 -4.27 17.97 11.74
N ARG A 212 -3.15 18.01 12.46
CA ARG A 212 -2.53 16.81 13.05
C ARG A 212 -3.44 16.13 14.07
N HIS A 213 -4.10 16.91 14.94
CA HIS A 213 -5.06 16.37 15.91
C HIS A 213 -6.22 15.64 15.21
N LYS A 214 -6.77 16.24 14.13
CA LYS A 214 -7.80 15.59 13.29
C LYS A 214 -7.30 14.28 12.66
N LEU A 215 -6.06 14.26 12.16
CA LEU A 215 -5.46 13.04 11.60
C LEU A 215 -5.28 11.95 12.67
N LYS A 216 -4.78 12.30 13.86
CA LYS A 216 -4.69 11.36 15.00
C LYS A 216 -6.05 10.79 15.37
N ALA A 217 -7.07 11.64 15.54
CA ALA A 217 -8.44 11.22 15.85
C ALA A 217 -9.03 10.29 14.78
N THR A 218 -8.80 10.61 13.49
CA THR A 218 -9.25 9.78 12.37
C THR A 218 -8.56 8.42 12.39
N LEU A 219 -7.25 8.38 12.68
CA LEU A 219 -6.50 7.14 12.76
C LEU A 219 -6.92 6.28 13.96
N HIS A 220 -7.17 6.89 15.11
CA HIS A 220 -7.76 6.21 16.27
C HIS A 220 -9.09 5.56 15.93
N GLN A 221 -10.00 6.30 15.29
CA GLN A 221 -11.29 5.76 14.90
C GLN A 221 -11.16 4.59 13.92
N HIS A 222 -10.23 4.70 12.96
CA HIS A 222 -9.94 3.60 12.03
C HIS A 222 -9.45 2.36 12.79
N ILE A 223 -8.46 2.50 13.69
CA ILE A 223 -7.94 1.39 14.49
C ILE A 223 -9.05 0.76 15.35
N HIS A 224 -9.88 1.58 15.99
CA HIS A 224 -11.02 1.11 16.78
C HIS A 224 -11.98 0.28 15.93
N ASN A 225 -12.37 0.79 14.77
CA ASN A 225 -13.28 0.08 13.87
C ASN A 225 -12.69 -1.23 13.36
N ALA A 226 -11.40 -1.22 12.97
CA ALA A 226 -10.68 -2.38 12.49
C ALA A 226 -10.60 -3.49 13.55
N LEU A 227 -10.32 -3.13 14.81
CA LEU A 227 -10.32 -4.08 15.92
C LEU A 227 -11.71 -4.66 16.21
N ALA A 228 -12.76 -3.84 16.13
CA ALA A 228 -14.13 -4.29 16.37
C ALA A 228 -14.61 -5.34 15.34
N ILE A 229 -14.16 -5.24 14.08
CA ILE A 229 -14.57 -6.14 12.98
C ILE A 229 -13.52 -7.22 12.63
N GLY A 230 -12.34 -7.14 13.24
CA GLY A 230 -11.21 -8.05 13.02
C GLY A 230 -10.43 -7.81 11.73
N GLU A 231 -10.47 -6.59 11.18
CA GLU A 231 -9.77 -6.19 9.95
C GLU A 231 -8.37 -5.63 10.22
N PRO A 232 -7.44 -5.74 9.24
CA PRO A 232 -6.13 -5.10 9.36
C PRO A 232 -6.21 -3.59 9.12
N VAL A 233 -5.31 -2.85 9.77
CA VAL A 233 -5.16 -1.40 9.55
C VAL A 233 -4.09 -1.16 8.50
N ALA A 234 -4.41 -0.34 7.51
CA ALA A 234 -3.48 0.04 6.45
C ALA A 234 -2.62 1.24 6.88
N PHE A 235 -1.30 1.07 6.97
CA PHE A 235 -0.35 2.16 7.17
C PHE A 235 0.42 2.47 5.88
N GLY A 236 0.51 3.76 5.52
CA GLY A 236 1.37 4.22 4.41
C GLY A 236 0.76 5.34 3.54
N SER A 237 -0.53 5.29 3.23
CA SER A 237 -1.20 6.32 2.42
C SER A 237 -2.16 7.20 3.20
N ALA A 238 -2.74 6.68 4.30
CA ALA A 238 -3.82 7.35 5.02
C ALA A 238 -3.34 8.34 6.08
N ALA A 239 -2.13 8.15 6.63
CA ALA A 239 -1.60 9.00 7.69
C ALA A 239 -0.08 9.19 7.54
N PRO A 240 0.43 10.41 7.78
CA PRO A 240 1.87 10.66 7.94
C PRO A 240 2.50 9.79 9.03
N HIS A 241 3.77 9.44 8.87
CA HIS A 241 4.48 8.51 9.78
C HIS A 241 4.59 9.03 11.22
N ASP A 242 4.68 10.35 11.42
CA ASP A 242 4.67 10.96 12.74
C ASP A 242 3.33 10.76 13.44
N VAL A 243 2.22 10.91 12.72
CA VAL A 243 0.87 10.63 13.25
C VAL A 243 0.74 9.15 13.62
N VAL A 244 1.20 8.24 12.76
CA VAL A 244 1.18 6.79 13.03
C VAL A 244 1.97 6.47 14.29
N THR A 245 3.18 7.01 14.42
CA THR A 245 4.06 6.75 15.57
C THR A 245 3.43 7.24 16.88
N GLU A 246 2.87 8.44 16.89
CA GLU A 246 2.21 8.99 18.09
C GLU A 246 0.96 8.20 18.49
N VAL A 247 0.17 7.71 17.52
CA VAL A 247 -1.00 6.88 17.83
C VAL A 247 -0.57 5.50 18.33
N LEU A 248 0.46 4.88 17.73
CA LEU A 248 1.00 3.61 18.23
C LEU A 248 1.63 3.77 19.62
N HIS A 249 2.26 4.92 19.90
CA HIS A 249 2.76 5.27 21.23
C HIS A 249 1.62 5.26 22.25
N GLU A 250 0.49 5.90 21.95
CA GLU A 250 -0.64 5.93 22.89
C GLU A 250 -1.20 4.53 23.15
N LEU A 251 -1.32 3.72 22.10
CA LEU A 251 -1.92 2.40 22.16
C LEU A 251 -0.99 1.33 22.75
N VAL A 252 0.34 1.48 22.71
CA VAL A 252 1.24 0.45 23.25
C VAL A 252 1.12 0.31 24.78
N TYR A 253 0.75 1.40 25.47
CA TYR A 253 0.62 1.40 26.92
C TYR A 253 -0.75 0.97 27.40
N ILE A 254 -0.77 0.24 28.52
CA ILE A 254 -1.99 -0.11 29.25
C ILE A 254 -2.59 1.19 29.83
N PRO A 255 -3.84 1.52 29.49
CA PRO A 255 -4.54 2.65 30.10
C PRO A 255 -4.59 2.52 31.63
N GLY A 256 -4.38 3.64 32.33
CA GLY A 256 -4.40 3.66 33.80
C GLY A 256 -5.73 3.16 34.35
N GLY A 257 -5.68 2.24 35.31
CA GLY A 257 -6.87 1.64 35.93
C GLY A 257 -7.61 0.63 35.06
N SER A 258 -7.03 0.19 33.94
CA SER A 258 -7.61 -0.86 33.08
C SER A 258 -6.90 -2.20 33.25
N ASP A 259 -7.66 -3.29 33.15
CA ASP A 259 -7.15 -4.68 33.13
C ASP A 259 -7.01 -5.23 31.70
N LEU A 260 -6.84 -4.32 30.73
CA LEU A 260 -6.74 -4.68 29.33
C LEU A 260 -5.53 -5.59 29.10
N GLN A 261 -5.79 -6.71 28.44
CA GLN A 261 -4.74 -7.62 28.01
C GLN A 261 -4.10 -7.13 26.70
N PRO A 262 -2.84 -7.50 26.42
CA PRO A 262 -2.19 -7.16 25.17
C PRO A 262 -3.02 -7.63 23.96
N LEU A 263 -3.29 -6.74 23.01
CA LEU A 263 -4.04 -7.06 21.79
C LEU A 263 -3.14 -7.02 20.55
N PRO A 264 -3.36 -7.92 19.58
CA PRO A 264 -2.65 -7.90 18.31
C PRO A 264 -3.33 -6.95 17.31
N LEU A 265 -2.73 -5.80 17.04
CA LEU A 265 -3.16 -4.92 15.95
C LEU A 265 -2.61 -5.44 14.61
N ARG A 266 -3.49 -5.96 13.76
CA ARG A 266 -3.13 -6.43 12.41
C ARG A 266 -2.76 -5.23 11.53
N VAL A 267 -1.65 -5.34 10.79
CA VAL A 267 -1.10 -4.25 9.98
C VAL A 267 -0.91 -4.73 8.55
N VAL A 268 -1.54 -4.05 7.59
CA VAL A 268 -1.36 -4.30 6.15
C VAL A 268 -0.65 -3.13 5.48
N TYR A 269 0.22 -3.43 4.53
CA TYR A 269 0.96 -2.44 3.75
C TYR A 269 0.33 -2.19 2.39
N SER A 270 0.81 -1.15 1.69
CA SER A 270 0.27 -0.74 0.39
C SER A 270 0.47 -1.76 -0.74
N ASP A 271 1.35 -2.75 -0.56
CA ASP A 271 1.54 -3.87 -1.48
C ASP A 271 0.62 -5.07 -1.16
N GLY A 272 -0.29 -4.92 -0.20
CA GLY A 272 -1.21 -5.97 0.25
C GLY A 272 -0.59 -6.98 1.22
N SER A 273 0.72 -6.89 1.49
CA SER A 273 1.38 -7.78 2.45
C SER A 273 0.99 -7.41 3.89
N GLU A 274 0.75 -8.42 4.71
CA GLU A 274 0.38 -8.25 6.12
C GLU A 274 1.60 -8.54 7.03
N ALA A 275 1.90 -7.60 7.91
CA ALA A 275 2.98 -7.73 8.88
C ALA A 275 2.62 -8.66 10.04
N THR A 276 3.64 -9.03 10.83
CA THR A 276 3.39 -9.52 12.19
C THR A 276 2.58 -8.46 12.97
N PRO A 277 1.53 -8.82 13.72
CA PRO A 277 0.71 -7.83 14.43
C PRO A 277 1.53 -6.92 15.33
N PHE A 278 1.18 -5.63 15.36
CA PHE A 278 1.75 -4.68 16.31
C PHE A 278 1.09 -4.89 17.68
N PRO A 279 1.86 -5.09 18.75
CA PRO A 279 1.29 -5.30 20.07
C PRO A 279 0.81 -3.97 20.67
N ILE A 280 -0.47 -3.88 21.03
CA ILE A 280 -1.04 -2.76 21.79
C ILE A 280 -1.38 -3.22 23.21
N PHE A 281 -1.47 -2.29 24.16
CA PHE A 281 -1.76 -2.53 25.58
C PHE A 281 -0.81 -3.53 26.24
N MET A 282 0.48 -3.46 25.90
CA MET A 282 1.48 -4.42 26.38
C MET A 282 2.42 -3.84 27.44
N LEU A 283 2.44 -2.51 27.60
CA LEU A 283 3.41 -1.79 28.43
C LEU A 283 2.71 -1.03 29.57
N PRO A 284 3.07 -1.22 30.86
CA PRO A 284 2.65 -0.26 31.89
C PRO A 284 3.32 1.10 31.63
N ARG A 285 2.78 2.22 32.13
CA ARG A 285 3.53 3.49 32.07
C ARG A 285 4.65 3.49 33.10
N ASP A 286 5.83 3.97 32.71
CA ASP A 286 6.92 4.24 33.65
C ASP A 286 6.80 5.69 34.13
N PRO A 287 6.46 5.92 35.41
CA PRO A 287 6.29 7.27 35.95
C PRO A 287 7.63 7.97 36.21
N ARG A 288 8.76 7.27 36.12
CA ARG A 288 10.08 7.85 36.40
C ARG A 288 10.40 8.92 35.35
N PRO A 289 11.01 10.05 35.76
CA PRO A 289 11.46 11.06 34.81
C PRO A 289 12.50 10.48 33.86
N ILE A 290 12.61 11.02 32.64
CA ILE A 290 13.68 10.69 31.70
C ILE A 290 15.01 11.05 32.37
N PRO A 291 16.00 10.14 32.40
CA PRO A 291 17.25 10.40 33.09
C PRO A 291 18.08 11.37 32.23
N GLU A 292 18.96 12.14 32.88
CA GLU A 292 19.97 12.92 32.17
C GLU A 292 21.06 11.97 31.67
N LEU A 293 20.85 11.38 30.50
CA LEU A 293 21.83 10.55 29.79
C LEU A 293 22.27 11.27 28.50
N PRO A 294 23.53 11.15 28.08
CA PRO A 294 23.92 11.58 26.75
C PRO A 294 23.16 10.75 25.70
N PRO A 295 22.38 11.38 24.81
CA PRO A 295 21.60 10.65 23.84
C PRO A 295 22.47 10.12 22.70
N LEU A 296 22.24 8.89 22.27
CA LEU A 296 22.69 8.40 20.98
C LEU A 296 21.78 8.98 19.89
N ARG A 297 22.30 9.86 19.03
CA ARG A 297 21.53 10.47 17.94
C ARG A 297 21.57 9.54 16.73
N VAL A 298 20.40 9.10 16.29
CA VAL A 298 20.26 8.02 15.33
C VAL A 298 19.39 8.45 14.17
N ALA A 299 19.89 8.36 12.94
CA ALA A 299 19.02 8.35 11.76
C ALA A 299 18.41 6.95 11.62
N LEU A 300 17.10 6.84 11.36
CA LEU A 300 16.47 5.52 11.22
C LEU A 300 17.08 4.70 10.07
N MET A 301 17.49 5.35 8.98
CA MET A 301 18.08 4.65 7.83
C MET A 301 19.13 5.46 7.08
N SER A 302 20.24 4.83 6.71
CA SER A 302 21.36 5.48 6.01
C SER A 302 21.02 5.98 4.61
N MET A 303 21.74 6.98 4.08
CA MET A 303 21.66 7.44 2.68
C MET A 303 20.26 7.85 2.19
N ARG A 304 19.30 8.06 3.09
CA ARG A 304 17.93 8.49 2.74
C ARG A 304 17.73 9.99 2.90
N HIS A 305 18.47 10.58 3.83
CA HIS A 305 18.44 11.99 4.20
C HIS A 305 19.89 12.40 4.52
N SER A 306 20.70 12.69 3.50
CA SER A 306 22.12 13.07 3.70
C SER A 306 22.27 14.35 4.51
N GLU A 307 21.23 15.19 4.56
CA GLU A 307 21.15 16.34 5.45
C GLU A 307 21.20 15.99 6.94
N LEU A 308 20.89 14.74 7.31
CA LEU A 308 20.99 14.26 8.69
C LEU A 308 22.41 13.85 9.09
N ASP A 309 23.29 13.57 8.13
CA ASP A 309 24.62 13.00 8.41
C ASP A 309 25.44 13.85 9.42
N PRO A 310 25.39 15.20 9.42
CA PRO A 310 26.07 16.02 10.44
C PRO A 310 25.37 16.04 11.81
N MET A 311 24.10 15.62 11.89
CA MET A 311 23.26 15.72 13.09
C MET A 311 23.19 14.42 13.90
N VAL A 312 23.52 13.29 13.29
CA VAL A 312 23.38 11.96 13.88
C VAL A 312 24.76 11.32 14.10
N ASP A 313 24.85 10.49 15.12
CA ASP A 313 26.07 9.73 15.43
C ASP A 313 26.15 8.46 14.59
N VAL A 314 24.99 7.82 14.36
CA VAL A 314 24.89 6.56 13.61
C VAL A 314 23.58 6.46 12.83
N CYS A 315 23.51 5.49 11.91
CA CYS A 315 22.28 5.06 11.26
C CYS A 315 21.84 3.70 11.83
N TRP A 316 20.58 3.58 12.26
CA TRP A 316 20.04 2.34 12.83
C TRP A 316 19.98 1.21 11.80
N LEU A 317 19.53 1.53 10.59
CA LEU A 317 19.37 0.58 9.50
C LEU A 317 20.20 1.00 8.30
N ARG A 318 20.78 0.02 7.61
CA ARG A 318 21.45 0.25 6.32
C ARG A 318 20.41 0.23 5.20
N ASN A 319 20.34 1.29 4.40
CA ASN A 319 19.38 1.37 3.29
C ASN A 319 19.54 0.23 2.28
N ARG A 320 20.77 -0.22 2.01
CA ARG A 320 21.02 -1.38 1.13
C ARG A 320 20.32 -2.65 1.63
N ASP A 321 20.26 -2.85 2.95
CA ASP A 321 19.67 -4.05 3.53
C ASP A 321 18.16 -3.92 3.69
N VAL A 322 17.65 -2.70 3.92
CA VAL A 322 16.22 -2.40 3.97
C VAL A 322 15.59 -2.50 2.57
N SER A 323 16.24 -1.94 1.54
CA SER A 323 15.72 -1.82 0.17
C SER A 323 15.93 -3.06 -0.72
N ARG A 324 16.08 -4.25 -0.13
CA ARG A 324 16.14 -5.52 -0.89
C ARG A 324 14.78 -5.83 -1.51
N ALA A 325 14.78 -6.57 -2.62
CA ALA A 325 13.56 -7.02 -3.29
C ALA A 325 12.82 -8.04 -2.40
N ARG A 326 11.80 -7.57 -1.67
CA ARG A 326 10.91 -8.34 -0.81
C ARG A 326 9.65 -7.51 -0.55
N THR A 327 8.62 -8.14 0.00
CA THR A 327 7.39 -7.44 0.41
C THR A 327 7.66 -6.43 1.53
N LEU A 328 6.74 -5.50 1.72
CA LEU A 328 6.83 -4.51 2.80
C LEU A 328 6.71 -5.19 4.18
N ALA A 329 5.92 -6.25 4.32
CA ALA A 329 5.84 -7.08 5.52
C ALA A 329 7.16 -7.79 5.84
N GLU A 330 7.87 -8.33 4.84
CA GLU A 330 9.19 -8.94 5.05
C GLU A 330 10.26 -7.88 5.39
N THR A 331 10.15 -6.70 4.81
CA THR A 331 11.03 -5.56 5.15
C THR A 331 10.82 -5.09 6.58
N ASP A 332 9.57 -4.99 6.99
CA ASP A 332 9.19 -4.72 8.37
C ASP A 332 9.78 -5.78 9.33
N HIS A 333 9.56 -7.07 9.05
CA HIS A 333 10.09 -8.15 9.87
C HIS A 333 11.62 -8.10 10.00
N PHE A 334 12.33 -7.74 8.92
CA PHE A 334 13.77 -7.49 8.96
C PHE A 334 14.13 -6.32 9.89
N CYS A 335 13.45 -5.18 9.78
CA CYS A 335 13.69 -4.00 10.63
C CYS A 335 13.41 -4.30 12.11
N TYR A 336 12.35 -5.07 12.39
CA TYR A 336 12.06 -5.59 13.73
C TYR A 336 13.21 -6.44 14.27
N THR A 337 13.67 -7.44 13.49
CA THR A 337 14.73 -8.35 13.93
C THR A 337 16.05 -7.61 14.15
N ALA A 338 16.41 -6.70 13.24
CA ALA A 338 17.60 -5.86 13.37
C ALA A 338 17.54 -4.98 14.62
N THR A 339 16.38 -4.38 14.91
CA THR A 339 16.17 -3.56 16.11
C THR A 339 16.29 -4.36 17.39
N ILE A 340 15.68 -5.55 17.46
CA ILE A 340 15.81 -6.45 18.61
C ILE A 340 17.29 -6.77 18.90
N ASN A 341 18.07 -7.09 17.86
CA ASN A 341 19.47 -7.46 18.03
C ASN A 341 20.32 -6.28 18.49
N GLN A 342 20.19 -5.13 17.83
CA GLN A 342 20.93 -3.91 18.20
C GLN A 342 20.59 -3.44 19.62
N LEU A 343 19.31 -3.43 20.00
CA LEU A 343 18.92 -3.04 21.37
C LEU A 343 19.49 -3.98 22.43
N ARG A 344 19.52 -5.29 22.18
CA ARG A 344 20.11 -6.26 23.13
C ARG A 344 21.60 -6.04 23.31
N GLU A 345 22.30 -5.78 22.21
CA GLU A 345 23.73 -5.47 22.21
C GLU A 345 23.98 -4.17 22.97
N SER A 346 23.32 -3.07 22.62
CA SER A 346 23.51 -1.77 23.29
C SER A 346 23.12 -1.78 24.78
N LEU A 347 22.06 -2.48 25.16
CA LEU A 347 21.64 -2.58 26.57
C LEU A 347 22.58 -3.45 27.43
N SER A 348 23.48 -4.22 26.80
CA SER A 348 24.52 -4.92 27.54
C SER A 348 25.58 -3.95 28.09
N GLU A 349 25.74 -2.78 27.47
CA GLU A 349 26.70 -1.75 27.87
C GLU A 349 26.13 -0.79 28.93
N GLY A 350 24.80 -0.62 29.01
CA GLY A 350 24.22 0.31 29.97
C GLY A 350 22.77 0.69 29.71
N ASP A 351 22.35 1.78 30.34
CA ASP A 351 21.10 2.47 30.01
C ASP A 351 21.24 3.17 28.66
N LEU A 352 20.15 3.24 27.91
CA LEU A 352 20.15 3.73 26.54
C LEU A 352 19.07 4.78 26.32
N LEU A 353 19.48 5.98 25.94
CA LEU A 353 18.62 7.06 25.43
C LEU A 353 18.91 7.27 23.95
N ILE A 354 17.90 7.08 23.10
CA ILE A 354 18.01 7.24 21.66
C ILE A 354 17.21 8.48 21.23
N HIS A 355 17.87 9.40 20.53
CA HIS A 355 17.20 10.44 19.75
C HIS A 355 17.03 9.94 18.32
N LEU A 356 15.83 9.48 17.97
CA LEU A 356 15.56 8.82 16.69
C LEU A 356 15.01 9.81 15.66
N TYR A 357 15.81 10.16 14.67
CA TYR A 357 15.41 10.97 13.53
C TYR A 357 14.70 10.09 12.50
N HIS A 358 13.40 10.32 12.34
CA HIS A 358 12.55 9.50 11.49
C HIS A 358 12.83 9.73 10.01
N THR A 359 12.83 8.64 9.26
CA THR A 359 12.70 8.66 7.80
C THR A 359 11.30 8.12 7.50
N GLY A 360 10.53 8.72 6.60
CA GLY A 360 9.10 8.43 6.41
C GLY A 360 8.74 7.05 5.83
N PHE A 361 9.53 6.02 6.10
CA PHE A 361 9.34 4.65 5.60
C PHE A 361 8.63 3.77 6.61
N ALA A 362 7.32 3.58 6.40
CA ALA A 362 6.45 2.89 7.35
C ALA A 362 6.96 1.49 7.80
N PRO A 363 7.48 0.59 6.94
CA PRO A 363 8.01 -0.70 7.39
C PRO A 363 9.16 -0.58 8.38
N ALA A 364 10.09 0.36 8.15
CA ALA A 364 11.21 0.57 9.07
C ALA A 364 10.75 1.16 10.41
N VAL A 365 9.85 2.15 10.37
CA VAL A 365 9.31 2.79 11.58
C VAL A 365 8.55 1.78 12.44
N ILE A 366 7.59 1.06 11.85
CA ILE A 366 6.75 0.13 12.60
C ILE A 366 7.59 -1.06 13.11
N GLY A 367 8.50 -1.59 12.29
CA GLY A 367 9.43 -2.63 12.70
C GLY A 367 10.31 -2.22 13.88
N PHE A 368 10.85 -1.00 13.84
CA PHE A 368 11.61 -0.43 14.95
C PHE A 368 10.79 -0.38 16.24
N TYR A 369 9.61 0.26 16.23
CA TYR A 369 8.82 0.44 17.46
C TYR A 369 8.24 -0.86 18.01
N ARG A 370 7.93 -1.83 17.15
CA ARG A 370 7.54 -3.18 17.59
C ARG A 370 8.71 -3.88 18.29
N GLY A 371 9.92 -3.78 17.74
CA GLY A 371 11.13 -4.32 18.36
C GLY A 371 11.40 -3.66 19.71
N PHE A 372 11.34 -2.33 19.75
CA PHE A 372 11.48 -1.53 20.97
C PHE A 372 10.49 -1.97 22.05
N ALA A 373 9.19 -2.00 21.75
CA ALA A 373 8.15 -2.35 22.71
C ALA A 373 8.32 -3.76 23.29
N GLN A 374 8.80 -4.70 22.46
CA GLN A 374 9.09 -6.06 22.91
C GLN A 374 10.30 -6.14 23.85
N ILE A 375 11.39 -5.43 23.56
CA ILE A 375 12.55 -5.36 24.48
C ILE A 375 12.13 -4.71 25.79
N LEU A 376 11.41 -3.60 25.74
CA LEU A 376 10.99 -2.87 26.91
C LEU A 376 10.07 -3.71 27.82
N ARG A 377 9.13 -4.44 27.22
CA ARG A 377 8.31 -5.43 27.96
C ARG A 377 9.20 -6.49 28.61
N GLY A 378 10.18 -7.03 27.87
CA GLY A 378 11.11 -8.03 28.39
C GLY A 378 11.91 -7.54 29.60
N LEU A 379 12.42 -6.31 29.57
CA LEU A 379 13.13 -5.68 30.69
C LEU A 379 12.23 -5.59 31.93
N ARG A 380 10.98 -5.16 31.76
CA ARG A 380 10.02 -5.00 32.85
C ARG A 380 9.58 -6.33 33.45
N THR A 381 9.26 -7.32 32.62
CA THR A 381 8.87 -8.65 33.09
C THR A 381 10.00 -9.32 33.88
N ARG A 382 11.26 -9.12 33.47
CA ARG A 382 12.45 -9.67 34.15
C ARG A 382 12.95 -8.81 35.32
N ARG A 383 12.32 -7.66 35.59
CA ARG A 383 12.75 -6.67 36.58
C ARG A 383 14.21 -6.24 36.42
N VAL A 384 14.67 -6.16 35.18
CA VAL A 384 16.01 -5.64 34.86
C VAL A 384 15.99 -4.13 35.04
N MET A 385 16.91 -3.59 35.83
CA MET A 385 16.95 -2.17 36.18
C MET A 385 17.47 -1.24 35.06
N ARG A 386 17.72 -1.78 33.87
CA ARG A 386 18.17 -1.01 32.71
C ARG A 386 17.07 -0.10 32.18
N ARG A 387 17.45 1.11 31.78
CA ARG A 387 16.56 2.07 31.13
C ARG A 387 16.74 2.06 29.63
N LEU A 388 15.62 2.02 28.92
CA LEU A 388 15.57 2.14 27.47
C LEU A 388 14.55 3.23 27.12
N ILE A 389 15.02 4.34 26.54
CA ILE A 389 14.19 5.46 26.12
C ILE A 389 14.44 5.77 24.64
N VAL A 390 13.36 5.99 23.88
CA VAL A 390 13.43 6.55 22.53
C VAL A 390 12.63 7.85 22.46
N VAL A 391 13.28 8.93 22.04
CA VAL A 391 12.64 10.20 21.73
C VAL A 391 12.59 10.34 20.19
N PRO A 392 11.41 10.27 19.56
CA PRO A 392 11.31 10.51 18.13
C PRO A 392 11.54 11.99 17.79
N PHE A 393 12.22 12.23 16.67
CA PHE A 393 12.38 13.53 16.03
C PHE A 393 11.76 13.47 14.63
N TYR A 394 10.73 14.29 14.39
CA TYR A 394 9.98 14.33 13.14
C TYR A 394 10.33 15.57 12.33
N TYR A 395 10.57 15.40 11.03
CA TYR A 395 10.81 16.52 10.12
C TYR A 395 9.54 17.34 9.88
N ARG A 396 9.63 18.67 10.02
CA ARG A 396 8.54 19.65 9.93
C ARG A 396 8.78 20.68 8.82
N GLY A 397 9.51 20.32 7.77
CA GLY A 397 9.84 21.25 6.69
C GLY A 397 10.79 22.34 7.17
N GLU A 398 10.42 23.60 6.97
CA GLU A 398 11.24 24.76 7.31
C GLU A 398 11.52 24.90 8.81
N ALA A 399 10.62 24.39 9.67
CA ALA A 399 10.80 24.40 11.12
C ALA A 399 11.83 23.37 11.62
N GLY A 400 12.43 22.58 10.72
CA GLY A 400 13.43 21.56 11.08
C GLY A 400 12.80 20.34 11.75
N TYR A 401 13.49 19.77 12.74
CA TYR A 401 13.02 18.59 13.46
C TYR A 401 12.32 18.98 14.77
N ALA A 402 11.14 18.42 14.99
CA ALA A 402 10.39 18.57 16.24
C ALA A 402 10.37 17.25 17.01
N THR A 403 10.52 17.33 18.33
CA THR A 403 10.41 16.20 19.23
C THR A 403 8.99 15.64 19.27
N GLY A 404 8.88 14.33 19.35
CA GLY A 404 7.64 13.60 19.62
C GLY A 404 7.58 13.08 21.06
N THR A 405 6.57 12.25 21.34
CA THR A 405 6.40 11.71 22.68
C THR A 405 7.43 10.62 22.98
N PRO A 406 8.18 10.72 24.10
CA PRO A 406 9.16 9.70 24.47
C PRO A 406 8.53 8.34 24.77
N TRP A 407 9.14 7.28 24.26
CA TRP A 407 8.81 5.90 24.58
C TRP A 407 9.75 5.41 25.69
N GLN A 408 9.21 4.92 26.82
CA GLN A 408 10.00 4.43 27.96
C GLN A 408 9.26 3.43 28.83
#